data_AF-A0AAJ7T846-F1
#
_entry.id   AF-A0AAJ7T846-F1
#
_cell.length_a   1.000
_cell.length_b   1.000
_cell.length_c   1.000
_cell.angle_alpha   90.00
_cell.angle_beta   90.00
_cell.angle_gamma   90.00
#
_symmetry.space_group_name_H-M   'P 1'
#
loop_
_entity.id
_entity.type
_entity.pdbx_description
1 polymer ?
#
loop_
_entity_poly.entity_id
_entity_poly.type
_entity_poly.pdbx_seq_one_letter_code
_entity_poly.pdbx_strand_id
1 'polypeptide(L)'
;MEAAYAKLKRHIDAFEKHIASCRSSFDVALLYRMLRIFSESQRSEITGLAALRGPPARGGGGHLGGAQRGGHLGTGQRGGPSGAGHGRGHIGGSEGGRQLGGGQRGDGQGGRGHLGGPEAESSEVSTYLTWLGEYVRYLVVLKKVFDERIFIPLCENLYLNEGSVQVPVPKRQCVGSAQSASSGVSSRPSTDVSSCDSQDSSSAEHHHQGHDDDDDHHQHLLGGPQRSVPRIAKCLFRLRKQWALLLRGDELRDEYFSAESGPALLHFQGCDSFYKVLRLVPDIFCKALRAARLCREWVDAHSVTLASVHAIDPAAPGTLSSELPQLEMSEMFVSRCGRVDELKRSVDSSKARLVALNEELEARRSERDLLEERLRALLPGEDDGGRVTLQERLEVARSRVDVLGSAIRLERYRQRLLVGDWLAELESQPDRIRHADRV
;
A
#
# COMPACT_ATOMS: atom_id res chain seq x y z
N MET A 1 5.18 22.89 21.07
CA MET A 1 4.26 22.34 20.03
C MET A 1 4.18 23.22 18.79
N GLU A 2 4.14 24.55 18.91
CA GLU A 2 4.02 25.46 17.76
C GLU A 2 5.07 25.25 16.65
N ALA A 3 6.34 25.04 17.02
CA ALA A 3 7.41 24.77 16.06
C ALA A 3 7.18 23.49 15.24
N ALA A 4 6.56 22.46 15.84
CA ALA A 4 6.21 21.21 15.15
C ALA A 4 5.07 21.44 14.16
N TYR A 5 4.03 22.22 14.53
CA TYR A 5 2.96 22.58 13.61
C TYR A 5 3.45 23.45 12.45
N ALA A 6 4.30 24.44 12.71
CA ALA A 6 4.89 25.25 11.65
C ALA A 6 5.69 24.39 10.66
N LYS A 7 6.48 23.44 11.17
CA LYS A 7 7.21 22.48 10.33
C LYS A 7 6.26 21.60 9.51
N LEU A 8 5.21 21.07 10.11
CA LEU A 8 4.24 20.22 9.43
C LEU A 8 3.45 20.98 8.35
N LYS A 9 3.01 22.21 8.61
CA LYS A 9 2.36 23.08 7.62
C LYS A 9 3.27 23.31 6.42
N ARG A 10 4.57 23.59 6.62
CA ARG A 10 5.53 23.73 5.51
C ARG A 10 5.65 22.45 4.68
N HIS A 11 5.67 21.27 5.32
CA HIS A 11 5.70 20.01 4.58
C HIS A 11 4.43 19.79 3.76
N ILE A 12 3.25 20.11 4.31
CA ILE A 12 1.97 20.07 3.59
C ILE A 12 2.00 21.04 2.40
N ASP A 13 2.41 22.30 2.60
CA ASP A 13 2.51 23.31 1.54
C ASP A 13 3.45 22.86 0.41
N ALA A 14 4.63 22.34 0.76
CA ALA A 14 5.61 21.86 -0.21
C ALA A 14 5.06 20.67 -1.01
N PHE A 15 4.39 19.73 -0.33
CA PHE A 15 3.76 18.58 -0.98
C PHE A 15 2.63 19.00 -1.92
N GLU A 16 1.75 19.91 -1.51
CA GLU A 16 0.66 20.43 -2.36
C GLU A 16 1.19 21.12 -3.61
N LYS A 17 2.19 22.00 -3.48
CA LYS A 17 2.84 22.68 -4.61
C LYS A 17 3.44 21.67 -5.58
N HIS A 18 4.11 20.65 -5.05
CA HIS A 18 4.72 19.61 -5.84
C HIS A 18 3.69 18.79 -6.63
N ILE A 19 2.61 18.35 -5.97
CA ILE A 19 1.51 17.63 -6.63
C ILE A 19 0.83 18.52 -7.68
N ALA A 20 0.61 19.80 -7.39
CA ALA A 20 0.02 20.75 -8.34
C ALA A 20 0.92 20.92 -9.58
N SER A 21 2.24 21.02 -9.38
CA SER A 21 3.22 21.04 -10.48
C SER A 21 3.14 19.77 -11.31
N CYS A 22 3.20 18.58 -10.69
CA CYS A 22 3.06 17.30 -11.38
C CYS A 22 1.76 17.22 -12.18
N ARG A 23 0.64 17.65 -11.59
CA ARG A 23 -0.67 17.68 -12.25
C ARG A 23 -0.68 18.60 -13.49
N SER A 24 -0.06 19.78 -13.40
CA SER A 24 0.01 20.72 -14.53
C SER A 24 0.91 20.25 -15.66
N SER A 25 1.96 19.46 -15.34
CA SER A 25 2.88 18.90 -16.33
C SER A 25 2.37 17.62 -16.99
N PHE A 26 1.36 16.97 -16.42
CA PHE A 26 0.86 15.69 -16.92
C PHE A 26 -0.19 15.90 -18.00
N ASP A 27 0.14 15.53 -19.24
CA ASP A 27 -0.77 15.64 -20.38
C ASP A 27 -1.63 14.39 -20.54
N VAL A 28 -2.88 14.49 -20.08
CA VAL A 28 -3.88 13.42 -20.20
C VAL A 28 -4.26 13.16 -21.67
N ALA A 29 -4.24 14.19 -22.52
CA ALA A 29 -4.58 14.03 -23.94
C ALA A 29 -3.50 13.27 -24.69
N LEU A 30 -2.22 13.48 -24.35
CA LEU A 30 -1.11 12.67 -24.85
C LEU A 30 -1.25 11.22 -24.40
N LEU A 31 -1.54 10.98 -23.11
CA LEU A 31 -1.80 9.63 -22.60
C LEU A 31 -2.93 8.94 -23.37
N TYR A 32 -4.07 9.62 -23.56
CA TYR A 32 -5.19 9.10 -24.35
C TYR A 32 -4.77 8.72 -25.76
N ARG A 33 -4.02 9.60 -26.46
CA ARG A 33 -3.53 9.33 -27.82
C ARG A 33 -2.67 8.07 -27.87
N MET A 34 -1.72 7.94 -26.95
CA MET A 34 -0.81 6.80 -26.90
C MET A 34 -1.53 5.50 -26.56
N LEU A 35 -2.46 5.53 -25.60
CA LEU A 35 -3.27 4.36 -25.26
C LEU A 35 -4.20 3.95 -26.41
N ARG A 36 -4.74 4.91 -27.16
CA ARG A 36 -5.58 4.63 -28.32
C ARG A 36 -4.79 3.89 -29.40
N ILE A 37 -3.62 4.40 -29.81
CA ILE A 37 -2.75 3.74 -30.80
C ILE A 37 -2.38 2.33 -30.32
N PHE A 38 -2.03 2.19 -29.05
CA PHE A 38 -1.71 0.90 -28.45
C PHE A 38 -2.90 -0.09 -28.48
N SER A 39 -4.10 0.37 -28.14
CA SER A 39 -5.31 -0.46 -28.12
C SER A 39 -5.74 -0.94 -29.52
N GLU A 40 -5.58 -0.09 -30.54
CA GLU A 40 -5.86 -0.42 -31.94
C GLU A 40 -4.91 -1.53 -32.45
N SER A 41 -3.68 -1.59 -31.91
CA SER A 41 -2.69 -2.62 -32.23
C SER A 41 -2.95 -3.96 -31.54
N GLN A 42 -3.31 -3.97 -30.25
CA GLN A 42 -3.40 -5.19 -29.43
C GLN A 42 -4.78 -5.88 -29.49
N ARG A 43 -5.85 -5.18 -29.91
CA ARG A 43 -7.25 -5.66 -29.93
C ARG A 43 -7.78 -6.25 -28.60
N SER A 44 -7.10 -6.00 -27.48
CA SER A 44 -7.45 -6.51 -26.16
C SER A 44 -7.79 -5.38 -25.18
N GLU A 45 -8.68 -5.67 -24.24
CA GLU A 45 -9.02 -4.77 -23.14
C GLU A 45 -7.84 -4.61 -22.17
N ILE A 46 -7.55 -3.38 -21.75
CA ILE A 46 -6.45 -3.03 -20.84
C ILE A 46 -7.05 -2.73 -19.47
N THR A 47 -7.31 -3.79 -18.71
CA THR A 47 -7.97 -3.70 -17.39
C THR A 47 -7.03 -3.22 -16.28
N GLY A 48 -5.71 -3.20 -16.51
CA GLY A 48 -4.74 -2.82 -15.49
C GLY A 48 -3.33 -2.54 -16.01
N LEU A 49 -2.46 -2.07 -15.11
CA LEU A 49 -1.08 -1.67 -15.43
C LEU A 49 -0.21 -2.86 -15.86
N ALA A 50 -0.54 -4.07 -15.43
CA ALA A 50 0.18 -5.27 -15.84
C ALA A 50 0.06 -5.51 -17.35
N ALA A 51 -1.10 -5.19 -17.95
CA ALA A 51 -1.33 -5.34 -19.39
C ALA A 51 -0.46 -4.40 -20.23
N LEU A 52 -0.02 -3.26 -19.68
CA LEU A 52 0.86 -2.31 -20.38
C LEU A 52 2.31 -2.79 -20.49
N ARG A 53 2.73 -3.79 -19.69
CA ARG A 53 4.10 -4.31 -19.73
C ARG A 53 4.38 -5.21 -20.95
N GLY A 54 3.35 -5.45 -21.78
CA GLY A 54 3.40 -6.38 -22.89
C GLY A 54 3.54 -7.83 -22.41
N PRO A 55 3.19 -8.82 -23.26
CA PRO A 55 3.59 -10.18 -22.99
C PRO A 55 5.13 -10.21 -22.85
N PRO A 56 5.69 -10.88 -21.82
CA PRO A 56 7.14 -11.02 -21.71
C PRO A 56 7.61 -11.53 -23.05
N ALA A 57 8.49 -10.77 -23.72
CA ALA A 57 8.91 -11.04 -25.08
C ALA A 57 9.15 -12.54 -25.17
N ARG A 58 8.25 -13.26 -25.88
CA ARG A 58 8.41 -14.68 -26.12
C ARG A 58 9.69 -14.74 -26.91
N GLY A 59 10.80 -14.94 -26.20
CA GLY A 59 12.11 -15.09 -26.80
C GLY A 59 11.87 -16.08 -27.92
N GLY A 60 12.16 -15.65 -29.14
CA GLY A 60 11.99 -16.48 -30.33
C GLY A 60 12.85 -17.71 -30.16
N GLY A 61 12.31 -18.70 -29.44
CA GLY A 61 12.81 -20.05 -29.41
C GLY A 61 12.58 -20.52 -30.81
N GLY A 62 13.64 -20.45 -31.61
CA GLY A 62 13.67 -20.93 -32.97
C GLY A 62 12.96 -22.27 -33.01
N HIS A 63 11.93 -22.32 -33.84
CA HIS A 63 11.30 -23.55 -34.25
C HIS A 63 12.33 -24.36 -35.06
N LEU A 64 13.26 -25.01 -34.36
CA LEU A 64 14.03 -26.11 -34.91
C LEU A 64 13.16 -27.36 -34.76
N GLY A 65 12.38 -27.63 -35.80
CA GLY A 65 11.96 -28.98 -36.08
C GLY A 65 13.18 -29.86 -36.34
N GLY A 66 13.13 -31.11 -35.89
CA GLY A 66 14.00 -32.14 -36.44
C GLY A 66 14.61 -33.11 -35.43
N ALA A 67 14.06 -34.33 -35.47
CA ALA A 67 14.78 -35.59 -35.49
C ALA A 67 15.47 -36.13 -34.22
N GLN A 68 14.93 -37.29 -33.83
CA GLN A 68 15.61 -38.50 -33.37
C GLN A 68 17.12 -38.62 -33.63
N ARG A 69 17.74 -39.39 -32.72
CA ARG A 69 19.03 -40.12 -32.77
C ARG A 69 20.29 -39.38 -32.28
N GLY A 70 20.75 -39.85 -31.14
CA GLY A 70 21.91 -40.75 -31.12
C GLY A 70 23.29 -40.11 -30.98
N GLY A 71 23.83 -40.19 -29.76
CA GLY A 71 25.19 -40.69 -29.53
C GLY A 71 26.38 -39.75 -29.78
N HIS A 72 27.29 -39.82 -28.79
CA HIS A 72 28.75 -39.79 -28.92
C HIS A 72 29.51 -38.48 -28.63
N LEU A 73 30.20 -38.52 -27.48
CA LEU A 73 31.56 -38.08 -27.11
C LEU A 73 32.08 -36.68 -27.49
N GLY A 74 32.64 -36.00 -26.48
CA GLY A 74 33.90 -35.25 -26.63
C GLY A 74 34.06 -33.98 -25.79
N THR A 75 34.86 -34.07 -24.73
CA THR A 75 35.94 -33.13 -24.27
C THR A 75 35.70 -31.60 -24.37
N GLY A 76 35.92 -30.73 -23.39
CA GLY A 76 36.66 -30.73 -22.13
C GLY A 76 37.10 -29.27 -21.79
N GLN A 77 37.60 -29.08 -20.55
CA GLN A 77 38.42 -27.94 -20.05
C GLN A 77 37.74 -26.58 -19.73
N ARG A 78 37.73 -26.18 -18.44
CA ARG A 78 38.67 -25.28 -17.67
C ARG A 78 38.57 -23.81 -18.12
N GLY A 79 38.55 -22.78 -17.27
CA GLY A 79 38.71 -22.56 -15.83
C GLY A 79 38.49 -21.06 -15.54
N GLY A 80 38.43 -20.64 -14.27
CA GLY A 80 38.28 -19.22 -13.83
C GLY A 80 39.52 -18.33 -14.14
N PRO A 81 39.83 -17.24 -13.39
CA PRO A 81 39.19 -16.66 -12.20
C PRO A 81 39.08 -15.09 -12.22
N SER A 82 38.64 -14.53 -11.08
CA SER A 82 38.97 -13.22 -10.46
C SER A 82 39.27 -11.97 -11.29
N GLY A 83 38.63 -10.86 -10.92
CA GLY A 83 39.10 -9.51 -11.25
C GLY A 83 38.35 -8.42 -10.51
N ALA A 84 38.90 -7.97 -9.37
CA ALA A 84 38.55 -6.71 -8.72
C ALA A 84 38.97 -5.53 -9.60
N GLY A 85 38.15 -4.48 -9.68
CA GLY A 85 38.48 -3.25 -10.41
C GLY A 85 37.81 -2.04 -9.80
N HIS A 86 38.61 -1.23 -9.09
CA HIS A 86 38.28 0.14 -8.70
C HIS A 86 38.04 1.01 -9.95
N GLY A 87 37.04 1.89 -9.89
CA GLY A 87 36.75 2.87 -10.95
C GLY A 87 36.20 4.16 -10.38
N ARG A 88 37.10 5.03 -9.91
CA ARG A 88 36.85 6.41 -9.47
C ARG A 88 36.76 7.28 -10.74
N GLY A 89 35.59 7.86 -11.02
CA GLY A 89 35.35 8.70 -12.20
C GLY A 89 34.83 10.07 -11.81
N HIS A 90 35.71 11.06 -11.85
CA HIS A 90 35.49 12.48 -11.61
C HIS A 90 35.15 13.16 -12.95
N ILE A 91 33.98 13.81 -13.08
CA ILE A 91 33.65 14.75 -14.15
C ILE A 91 32.77 15.83 -13.49
N GLY A 92 33.14 17.10 -13.33
CA GLY A 92 33.97 17.95 -14.19
C GLY A 92 33.05 18.74 -15.11
N GLY A 93 32.70 19.98 -14.72
CA GLY A 93 31.57 20.72 -15.29
C GLY A 93 31.79 21.29 -16.69
N SER A 94 30.75 21.93 -17.21
CA SER A 94 30.91 23.19 -17.95
C SER A 94 29.54 23.85 -18.14
N GLU A 95 29.37 25.00 -17.51
CA GLU A 95 28.44 26.03 -17.92
C GLU A 95 28.84 26.54 -19.30
N GLY A 96 27.85 26.83 -20.14
CA GLY A 96 28.05 27.34 -21.50
C GLY A 96 26.82 28.11 -21.93
N GLY A 97 26.76 29.38 -21.53
CA GLY A 97 25.80 30.34 -22.08
C GLY A 97 26.07 30.56 -23.57
N ARG A 98 25.01 30.55 -24.38
CA ARG A 98 25.07 31.02 -25.77
C ARG A 98 23.94 31.99 -26.05
N GLN A 99 24.39 33.21 -26.34
CA GLN A 99 23.79 34.28 -27.12
C GLN A 99 22.79 33.80 -28.18
N LEU A 100 21.60 34.41 -28.16
CA LEU A 100 20.65 34.41 -29.26
C LEU A 100 21.04 35.52 -30.26
N GLY A 101 21.64 35.11 -31.38
CA GLY A 101 21.83 35.93 -32.57
C GLY A 101 20.74 35.62 -33.60
N GLY A 102 20.11 36.66 -34.15
CA GLY A 102 19.11 36.57 -35.20
C GLY A 102 19.69 36.33 -36.60
N GLY A 103 18.82 35.86 -37.49
CA GLY A 103 19.04 35.71 -38.94
C GLY A 103 17.87 34.92 -39.53
N GLN A 104 16.79 35.59 -39.96
CA GLN A 104 16.47 35.92 -41.36
C GLN A 104 16.53 34.77 -42.38
N ARG A 105 15.32 34.39 -42.82
CA ARG A 105 14.85 34.06 -44.19
C ARG A 105 15.69 33.11 -45.04
N GLY A 106 15.09 31.96 -45.33
CA GLY A 106 15.37 31.15 -46.50
C GLY A 106 14.13 30.34 -46.88
N ASP A 107 13.40 30.84 -47.88
CA ASP A 107 12.36 30.09 -48.58
C ASP A 107 13.00 28.91 -49.32
N GLY A 108 12.46 27.71 -49.10
CA GLY A 108 12.96 26.48 -49.71
C GLY A 108 11.88 25.40 -49.73
N GLN A 109 11.03 25.46 -50.75
CA GLN A 109 10.11 24.40 -51.13
C GLN A 109 10.86 23.09 -51.36
N GLY A 110 10.38 22.00 -50.74
CA GLY A 110 10.91 20.65 -50.96
C GLY A 110 10.41 19.62 -49.94
N GLY A 111 9.14 19.70 -49.54
CA GLY A 111 8.54 18.79 -48.56
C GLY A 111 8.29 17.40 -49.15
N ARG A 112 9.34 16.57 -49.25
CA ARG A 112 9.18 15.11 -49.36
C ARG A 112 8.45 14.64 -48.10
N GLY A 113 7.19 14.24 -48.26
CA GLY A 113 6.42 13.55 -47.24
C GLY A 113 7.17 12.30 -46.81
N HIS A 114 7.91 12.42 -45.72
CA HIS A 114 8.49 11.29 -45.02
C HIS A 114 7.33 10.55 -44.37
N LEU A 115 6.76 9.60 -45.12
CA LEU A 115 5.82 8.62 -44.61
C LEU A 115 6.59 7.80 -43.56
N GLY A 116 6.54 8.27 -42.31
CA GLY A 116 6.96 7.47 -41.17
C GLY A 116 6.17 6.17 -41.24
N GLY A 117 6.86 5.06 -41.49
CA GLY A 117 6.21 3.76 -41.53
C GLY A 117 5.59 3.43 -40.17
N PRO A 118 4.60 2.52 -40.12
CA PRO A 118 3.92 2.09 -38.89
C PRO A 118 4.88 1.57 -37.80
N GLU A 119 6.11 1.22 -38.17
CA GLU A 119 7.16 0.83 -37.22
C GLU A 119 7.62 1.98 -36.31
N ALA A 120 7.66 3.23 -36.81
CA ALA A 120 8.10 4.38 -36.01
C ALA A 120 7.12 4.71 -34.88
N GLU A 121 5.82 4.63 -35.14
CA GLU A 121 4.76 4.87 -34.16
C GLU A 121 4.77 3.82 -33.03
N SER A 122 5.07 2.57 -33.37
CA SER A 122 5.16 1.49 -32.37
C SER A 122 6.28 1.72 -31.34
N SER A 123 7.40 2.30 -31.78
CA SER A 123 8.54 2.63 -30.93
C SER A 123 8.22 3.80 -29.99
N GLU A 124 7.52 4.82 -30.48
CA GLU A 124 7.10 5.97 -29.67
C GLU A 124 6.12 5.56 -28.57
N VAL A 125 5.11 4.75 -28.91
CA VAL A 125 4.14 4.21 -27.95
C VAL A 125 4.83 3.37 -26.88
N SER A 126 5.75 2.48 -27.25
CA SER A 126 6.50 1.66 -26.28
C SER A 126 7.34 2.52 -25.33
N THR A 127 8.01 3.54 -25.86
CA THR A 127 8.80 4.50 -25.08
C THR A 127 7.91 5.25 -24.09
N TYR A 128 6.74 5.70 -24.53
CA TYR A 128 5.79 6.42 -23.68
C TYR A 128 5.18 5.52 -22.59
N LEU A 129 4.81 4.28 -22.91
CA LEU A 129 4.29 3.33 -21.91
C LEU A 129 5.35 2.96 -20.86
N THR A 130 6.61 2.84 -21.28
CA THR A 130 7.73 2.66 -20.36
C THR A 130 7.86 3.85 -19.42
N TRP A 131 7.82 5.07 -19.96
CA TRP A 131 7.81 6.30 -19.15
C TRP A 131 6.62 6.35 -18.18
N LEU A 132 5.41 5.98 -18.62
CA LEU A 132 4.22 5.94 -17.76
C LEU A 132 4.41 4.95 -16.61
N GLY A 133 5.01 3.79 -16.88
CA GLY A 133 5.38 2.81 -15.86
C GLY A 133 6.33 3.39 -14.81
N GLU A 134 7.39 4.09 -15.24
CA GLU A 134 8.29 4.80 -14.32
C GLU A 134 7.57 5.91 -13.54
N TYR A 135 6.67 6.64 -14.20
CA TYR A 135 5.88 7.69 -13.58
C TYR A 135 4.98 7.15 -12.47
N VAL A 136 4.32 6.01 -12.68
CA VAL A 136 3.52 5.36 -11.63
C VAL A 136 4.40 4.89 -10.46
N ARG A 137 5.60 4.32 -10.72
CA ARG A 137 6.55 3.98 -9.65
C ARG A 137 6.94 5.21 -8.83
N TYR A 138 7.16 6.33 -9.50
CA TYR A 138 7.41 7.60 -8.84
C TYR A 138 6.23 8.03 -7.95
N LEU A 139 4.98 7.87 -8.39
CA LEU A 139 3.80 8.15 -7.55
C LEU A 139 3.70 7.24 -6.30
N VAL A 140 4.19 6.00 -6.38
CA VAL A 140 4.33 5.12 -5.20
C VAL A 140 5.33 5.70 -4.20
N VAL A 141 6.49 6.14 -4.66
CA VAL A 141 7.50 6.80 -3.81
C VAL A 141 6.93 8.08 -3.21
N LEU A 142 6.20 8.86 -4.00
CA LEU A 142 5.58 10.10 -3.54
C LEU A 142 4.55 9.88 -2.43
N LYS A 143 3.73 8.81 -2.53
CA LYS A 143 2.84 8.41 -1.44
C LYS A 143 3.62 8.03 -0.18
N LYS A 144 4.72 7.28 -0.31
CA LYS A 144 5.57 6.91 0.83
C LYS A 144 6.13 8.16 1.52
N VAL A 145 6.59 9.15 0.74
CA VAL A 145 7.06 10.44 1.28
C VAL A 145 5.94 11.19 2.01
N PHE A 146 4.72 11.20 1.47
CA PHE A 146 3.55 11.77 2.16
C PHE A 146 3.31 11.08 3.51
N ASP A 147 3.34 9.74 3.51
CA ASP A 147 3.12 8.94 4.72
C ASP A 147 4.17 9.24 5.79
N GLU A 148 5.45 9.24 5.43
CA GLU A 148 6.58 9.45 6.34
C GLU A 148 6.71 10.89 6.83
N ARG A 149 6.49 11.89 5.97
CA ARG A 149 6.79 13.30 6.28
C ARG A 149 5.60 14.07 6.81
N ILE A 150 4.37 13.62 6.52
CA ILE A 150 3.14 14.35 6.86
C ILE A 150 2.25 13.48 7.73
N PHE A 151 1.79 12.34 7.22
CA PHE A 151 0.74 11.57 7.88
C PHE A 151 1.18 10.99 9.22
N ILE A 152 2.33 10.31 9.28
CA ILE A 152 2.84 9.72 10.53
C ILE A 152 3.07 10.81 11.59
N PRO A 153 3.80 11.92 11.29
CA PRO A 153 3.92 13.03 12.24
C PRO A 153 2.58 13.66 12.65
N LEU A 154 1.59 13.72 11.76
CA LEU A 154 0.25 14.22 12.07
C LEU A 154 -0.40 13.33 13.14
N CYS A 155 -0.40 12.02 12.93
CA CYS A 155 -0.95 11.05 13.89
C CYS A 155 -0.22 11.10 15.24
N GLU A 156 1.12 11.12 15.22
CA GLU A 156 1.95 11.15 16.42
C GLU A 156 1.74 12.42 17.26
N ASN A 157 1.50 13.58 16.64
CA ASN A 157 1.44 14.85 17.35
C ASN A 157 0.01 15.27 17.74
N LEU A 158 -1.02 14.85 16.98
CA LEU A 158 -2.38 15.41 17.11
C LEU A 158 -3.43 14.42 17.57
N TYR A 159 -3.28 13.12 17.29
CA TYR A 159 -4.29 12.13 17.68
C TYR A 159 -4.19 11.75 19.16
N LEU A 160 -3.01 11.97 19.78
CA LEU A 160 -2.72 11.54 21.15
C LEU A 160 -3.22 12.49 22.24
N ASN A 161 -3.38 13.78 21.95
CA ASN A 161 -3.57 14.77 23.01
C ASN A 161 -5.04 14.93 23.44
N GLU A 162 -6.02 14.43 22.67
CA GLU A 162 -7.44 14.63 22.99
C GLU A 162 -7.92 13.77 24.18
N GLY A 163 -7.22 12.67 24.52
CA GLY A 163 -7.61 11.80 25.64
C GLY A 163 -7.28 12.34 27.04
N SER A 164 -6.45 13.38 27.14
CA SER A 164 -5.95 13.90 28.43
C SER A 164 -6.73 15.11 28.96
N VAL A 165 -7.51 15.79 28.12
CA VAL A 165 -8.29 16.97 28.51
C VAL A 165 -9.73 16.53 28.73
N GLN A 166 -10.01 15.87 29.86
CA GLN A 166 -11.38 15.84 30.36
C GLN A 166 -11.74 17.28 30.75
N VAL A 167 -12.28 18.04 29.80
CA VAL A 167 -12.97 19.29 30.13
C VAL A 167 -14.08 18.89 31.10
N PRO A 168 -14.08 19.39 32.34
CA PRO A 168 -15.14 19.09 33.29
C PRO A 168 -16.44 19.53 32.63
N VAL A 169 -17.25 18.59 32.16
CA VAL A 169 -18.58 18.90 31.66
C VAL A 169 -19.28 19.53 32.86
N PRO A 170 -19.64 20.83 32.83
CA PRO A 170 -20.35 21.43 33.94
C PRO A 170 -21.61 20.60 34.14
N LYS A 171 -21.70 19.90 35.28
CA LYS A 171 -22.87 19.13 35.67
C LYS A 171 -24.04 20.10 35.56
N ARG A 172 -24.85 19.97 34.51
CA ARG A 172 -26.13 20.65 34.43
C ARG A 172 -26.89 20.22 35.66
N GLN A 173 -27.03 21.13 36.61
CA GLN A 173 -27.87 20.98 37.78
C GLN A 173 -29.29 20.78 37.24
N CYS A 174 -29.71 19.52 37.12
CA CYS A 174 -31.10 19.18 36.91
C CYS A 174 -31.85 19.59 38.17
N VAL A 175 -32.43 20.79 38.13
CA VAL A 175 -33.44 21.20 39.10
C VAL A 175 -34.65 20.32 38.83
N GLY A 176 -34.98 19.49 39.82
CA GLY A 176 -35.99 18.45 39.70
C GLY A 176 -37.37 19.01 39.36
N SER A 177 -38.13 18.22 38.59
CA SER A 177 -39.58 18.21 38.68
C SER A 177 -40.04 16.77 38.58
N ALA A 178 -40.85 16.39 39.55
CA ALA A 178 -41.17 15.04 39.93
C ALA A 178 -42.52 14.58 39.33
N GLN A 179 -42.73 13.26 39.42
CA GLN A 179 -44.00 12.53 39.44
C GLN A 179 -44.71 12.33 38.09
N SER A 180 -44.85 11.06 37.68
CA SER A 180 -46.08 10.29 37.97
C SER A 180 -45.96 8.83 37.53
N ALA A 181 -46.59 7.97 38.31
CA ALA A 181 -46.58 6.51 38.28
C ALA A 181 -47.81 5.94 37.57
N SER A 182 -47.70 4.70 37.07
CA SER A 182 -48.75 3.63 37.02
C SER A 182 -48.25 2.53 36.07
N SER A 183 -47.82 1.34 36.52
CA SER A 183 -48.59 0.17 37.02
C SER A 183 -49.27 -0.67 35.93
N GLY A 184 -49.05 -2.00 35.96
CA GLY A 184 -50.01 -3.01 35.50
C GLY A 184 -49.44 -4.14 34.63
N VAL A 185 -49.25 -5.34 35.21
CA VAL A 185 -50.01 -6.58 34.90
C VAL A 185 -49.46 -7.37 33.69
N SER A 186 -48.72 -8.46 33.89
CA SER A 186 -49.13 -9.84 34.26
C SER A 186 -49.87 -10.59 33.15
N SER A 187 -49.24 -11.64 32.58
CA SER A 187 -49.75 -13.04 32.47
C SER A 187 -49.04 -13.84 31.34
N ARG A 188 -48.41 -14.96 31.72
CA ARG A 188 -48.26 -16.21 30.94
C ARG A 188 -49.59 -17.03 31.08
N PRO A 189 -49.88 -18.19 30.42
CA PRO A 189 -48.96 -19.18 29.81
C PRO A 189 -49.48 -19.98 28.55
N SER A 190 -48.61 -20.88 28.07
CA SER A 190 -48.84 -22.25 27.52
C SER A 190 -49.41 -22.53 26.11
N THR A 191 -48.65 -23.41 25.40
CA THR A 191 -49.05 -24.60 24.59
C THR A 191 -50.03 -24.38 23.41
N ASP A 192 -49.95 -25.02 22.25
CA ASP A 192 -49.37 -26.29 21.83
C ASP A 192 -49.47 -26.39 20.28
N VAL A 193 -48.73 -27.35 19.71
CA VAL A 193 -48.86 -28.03 18.40
C VAL A 193 -49.58 -27.35 17.20
N SER A 194 -48.86 -27.26 16.06
CA SER A 194 -49.42 -27.75 14.79
C SER A 194 -48.32 -28.02 13.76
N SER A 195 -48.35 -29.24 13.23
CA SER A 195 -47.57 -29.76 12.12
C SER A 195 -48.32 -29.49 10.80
N CYS A 196 -47.63 -29.01 9.78
CA CYS A 196 -48.02 -29.28 8.39
C CYS A 196 -46.77 -29.36 7.49
N ASP A 197 -46.53 -30.58 7.04
CA ASP A 197 -45.88 -30.96 5.80
C ASP A 197 -46.33 -30.08 4.62
N SER A 198 -45.37 -29.68 3.77
CA SER A 198 -45.45 -29.82 2.30
C SER A 198 -44.20 -29.24 1.61
N GLN A 199 -43.37 -30.16 1.12
CA GLN A 199 -42.88 -30.26 -0.25
C GLN A 199 -42.39 -29.01 -1.01
N ASP A 200 -41.10 -29.09 -1.36
CA ASP A 200 -40.59 -29.18 -2.74
C ASP A 200 -40.74 -27.93 -3.64
N SER A 201 -39.63 -27.21 -3.86
CA SER A 201 -39.05 -26.97 -5.20
C SER A 201 -38.13 -25.74 -5.26
N SER A 202 -37.04 -25.96 -6.00
CA SER A 202 -36.27 -24.99 -6.79
C SER A 202 -35.25 -24.06 -6.10
N SER A 203 -34.00 -24.52 -6.24
CA SER A 203 -32.77 -23.76 -6.39
C SER A 203 -32.92 -22.33 -6.94
N ALA A 204 -32.54 -21.36 -6.13
CA ALA A 204 -31.89 -20.12 -6.54
C ALA A 204 -31.12 -19.57 -5.34
N GLU A 205 -29.87 -20.02 -5.17
CA GLU A 205 -28.94 -19.46 -4.18
C GLU A 205 -28.52 -18.05 -4.62
N HIS A 206 -29.36 -17.06 -4.33
CA HIS A 206 -28.89 -15.68 -4.26
C HIS A 206 -28.07 -15.51 -2.98
N HIS A 207 -26.75 -15.52 -3.12
CA HIS A 207 -25.82 -14.97 -2.13
C HIS A 207 -26.17 -13.49 -1.90
N HIS A 208 -27.02 -13.22 -0.91
CA HIS A 208 -27.09 -11.90 -0.26
C HIS A 208 -25.82 -11.74 0.56
N GLN A 209 -24.75 -11.28 -0.10
CA GLN A 209 -23.62 -10.66 0.58
C GLN A 209 -24.19 -9.44 1.31
N GLY A 210 -24.13 -9.44 2.64
CA GLY A 210 -24.47 -8.28 3.48
C GLY A 210 -23.72 -7.06 2.99
N HIS A 211 -24.45 -6.19 2.28
CA HIS A 211 -24.02 -4.91 1.77
C HIS A 211 -24.16 -3.94 2.94
N ASP A 212 -23.15 -3.90 3.82
CA ASP A 212 -23.00 -2.90 4.89
C ASP A 212 -22.68 -1.51 4.28
N ASP A 213 -23.49 -1.08 3.30
CA ASP A 213 -23.28 0.11 2.47
C ASP A 213 -24.29 1.24 2.79
N ASP A 214 -24.90 1.21 3.99
CA ASP A 214 -25.94 2.16 4.38
C ASP A 214 -25.44 3.50 4.96
N ASP A 215 -24.16 3.89 4.83
CA ASP A 215 -23.67 5.09 5.56
C ASP A 215 -22.83 6.14 4.79
N ASP A 216 -22.66 6.05 3.46
CA ASP A 216 -21.77 6.98 2.72
C ASP A 216 -22.44 7.86 1.64
N HIS A 217 -23.78 7.84 1.50
CA HIS A 217 -24.50 8.75 0.58
C HIS A 217 -24.68 10.20 1.11
N HIS A 218 -24.17 10.54 2.31
CA HIS A 218 -24.25 11.89 2.88
C HIS A 218 -23.03 12.80 2.62
N GLN A 219 -22.40 12.74 1.43
CA GLN A 219 -21.35 13.71 1.06
C GLN A 219 -21.88 15.13 0.72
N HIS A 220 -23.19 15.38 0.77
CA HIS A 220 -23.78 16.70 0.52
C HIS A 220 -23.90 17.63 1.75
N LEU A 221 -23.37 17.26 2.93
CA LEU A 221 -23.42 18.08 4.16
C LEU A 221 -22.07 18.70 4.55
N LEU A 222 -21.42 19.42 3.62
CA LEU A 222 -20.25 20.27 3.89
C LEU A 222 -20.62 21.68 4.45
N GLY A 223 -21.86 21.87 4.91
CA GLY A 223 -22.38 23.17 5.37
C GLY A 223 -22.72 23.25 6.86
N GLY A 224 -22.18 22.40 7.73
CA GLY A 224 -22.43 22.42 9.19
C GLY A 224 -21.19 22.77 10.01
N PRO A 225 -21.33 23.56 11.11
CA PRO A 225 -20.21 24.12 11.85
C PRO A 225 -19.55 23.07 12.74
N GLN A 226 -18.21 23.04 12.72
CA GLN A 226 -17.31 22.16 13.47
C GLN A 226 -16.98 20.82 12.79
N ARG A 227 -15.99 20.88 11.90
CA ARG A 227 -15.23 19.72 11.45
C ARG A 227 -14.42 19.20 12.65
N SER A 228 -14.97 18.25 13.39
CA SER A 228 -14.27 17.65 14.52
C SER A 228 -13.03 16.89 14.04
N VAL A 229 -11.97 16.94 14.84
CA VAL A 229 -10.70 16.24 14.58
C VAL A 229 -10.91 14.75 14.26
N PRO A 230 -11.73 13.98 15.01
CA PRO A 230 -11.97 12.57 14.72
C PRO A 230 -12.60 12.33 13.33
N ARG A 231 -13.49 13.23 12.88
CA ARG A 231 -14.12 13.11 11.56
C ARG A 231 -13.11 13.34 10.43
N ILE A 232 -12.27 14.37 10.56
CA ILE A 232 -11.20 14.66 9.59
C ILE A 232 -10.24 13.47 9.52
N ALA A 233 -9.84 12.92 10.67
CA ALA A 233 -8.99 11.75 10.76
C ALA A 233 -9.60 10.57 10.01
N LYS A 234 -10.84 10.18 10.33
CA LYS A 234 -11.55 9.07 9.66
C LYS A 234 -11.57 9.23 8.14
N CYS A 235 -11.86 10.44 7.65
CA CYS A 235 -11.82 10.74 6.20
C CYS A 235 -10.41 10.56 5.61
N LEU A 236 -9.37 11.03 6.29
CA LEU A 236 -7.99 10.94 5.83
C LEU A 236 -7.50 9.47 5.77
N PHE A 237 -7.81 8.66 6.80
CA PHE A 237 -7.47 7.24 6.82
C PHE A 237 -8.12 6.47 5.66
N ARG A 238 -9.42 6.70 5.43
CA ARG A 238 -10.17 6.08 4.33
C ARG A 238 -9.56 6.47 2.97
N LEU A 239 -9.30 7.75 2.76
CA LEU A 239 -8.69 8.27 1.54
C LEU A 239 -7.30 7.68 1.29
N ARG A 240 -6.45 7.61 2.33
CA ARG A 240 -5.11 7.02 2.27
C ARG A 240 -5.16 5.54 1.91
N LYS A 241 -6.13 4.79 2.44
CA LYS A 241 -6.35 3.38 2.10
C LYS A 241 -6.72 3.23 0.62
N GLN A 242 -7.69 4.01 0.12
CA GLN A 242 -8.07 3.99 -1.31
C GLN A 242 -6.89 4.36 -2.22
N TRP A 243 -6.13 5.39 -1.85
CA TRP A 243 -4.92 5.78 -2.57
C TRP A 243 -3.88 4.66 -2.61
N ALA A 244 -3.64 3.97 -1.48
CA ALA A 244 -2.75 2.82 -1.44
C ALA A 244 -3.21 1.70 -2.37
N LEU A 245 -4.52 1.41 -2.41
CA LEU A 245 -5.10 0.34 -3.21
C LEU A 245 -4.95 0.61 -4.72
N LEU A 246 -5.14 1.85 -5.17
CA LEU A 246 -4.88 2.23 -6.57
C LEU A 246 -3.43 2.01 -7.00
N LEU A 247 -2.48 2.20 -6.09
CA LEU A 247 -1.05 2.07 -6.36
C LEU A 247 -0.52 0.64 -6.18
N ARG A 248 -1.31 -0.27 -5.59
CA ARG A 248 -0.88 -1.62 -5.22
C ARG A 248 -1.23 -2.68 -6.26
N GLY A 249 -2.18 -2.40 -7.15
CA GLY A 249 -2.86 -3.41 -7.97
C GLY A 249 -2.29 -3.60 -9.38
N ASP A 250 -2.16 -4.87 -9.75
CA ASP A 250 -2.10 -5.30 -11.15
C ASP A 250 -3.44 -5.04 -11.87
N GLU A 251 -4.54 -4.97 -11.10
CA GLU A 251 -5.92 -4.73 -11.55
C GLU A 251 -6.50 -3.44 -10.95
N LEU A 252 -7.13 -2.62 -11.81
CA LEU A 252 -7.76 -1.36 -11.41
C LEU A 252 -9.26 -1.57 -11.19
N ARG A 253 -9.71 -1.39 -9.94
CA ARG A 253 -11.13 -1.49 -9.55
C ARG A 253 -11.81 -0.13 -9.48
N ASP A 254 -13.04 -0.06 -9.96
CA ASP A 254 -13.81 1.19 -10.06
C ASP A 254 -14.14 1.79 -8.70
N GLU A 255 -14.34 0.94 -7.68
CA GLU A 255 -14.58 1.30 -6.28
C GLU A 255 -13.49 2.20 -5.67
N TYR A 256 -12.27 2.15 -6.22
CA TYR A 256 -11.15 2.89 -5.68
C TYR A 256 -10.99 4.28 -6.28
N PHE A 257 -11.67 4.58 -7.37
CA PHE A 257 -11.63 5.89 -7.99
C PHE A 257 -12.57 6.87 -7.29
N SER A 258 -12.13 8.12 -7.18
CA SER A 258 -12.96 9.21 -6.65
C SER A 258 -13.90 9.74 -7.72
N ALA A 259 -15.12 10.11 -7.34
CA ALA A 259 -16.07 10.73 -8.27
C ALA A 259 -15.49 11.99 -8.96
N GLU A 260 -14.60 12.71 -8.29
CA GLU A 260 -13.96 13.95 -8.77
C GLU A 260 -13.09 13.78 -10.02
N SER A 261 -12.50 12.59 -10.24
CA SER A 261 -11.60 12.36 -11.39
C SER A 261 -12.33 12.01 -12.68
N GLY A 262 -13.60 11.61 -12.61
CA GLY A 262 -14.39 11.21 -13.78
C GLY A 262 -14.70 12.35 -14.76
N PRO A 263 -15.20 13.51 -14.30
CA PRO A 263 -15.60 14.61 -15.19
C PRO A 263 -14.50 15.12 -16.12
N ALA A 264 -13.23 15.05 -15.68
CA ALA A 264 -12.09 15.46 -16.48
C ALA A 264 -11.90 14.60 -17.74
N LEU A 265 -12.47 13.40 -17.78
CA LEU A 265 -12.31 12.44 -18.86
C LEU A 265 -13.49 12.36 -19.83
N LEU A 266 -14.58 13.08 -19.57
CA LEU A 266 -15.80 13.02 -20.39
C LEU A 266 -15.59 13.40 -21.87
N HIS A 267 -14.52 14.13 -22.17
CA HIS A 267 -14.19 14.58 -23.53
C HIS A 267 -13.47 13.49 -24.35
N PHE A 268 -13.05 12.39 -23.73
CA PHE A 268 -12.35 11.29 -24.42
C PHE A 268 -13.34 10.19 -24.79
N GLN A 269 -13.84 10.22 -26.02
CA GLN A 269 -14.77 9.21 -26.54
C GLN A 269 -14.05 7.89 -26.86
N GLY A 270 -14.76 6.77 -26.74
CA GLY A 270 -14.30 5.44 -27.16
C GLY A 270 -13.14 4.87 -26.35
N CYS A 271 -13.00 5.27 -25.08
CA CYS A 271 -11.91 4.82 -24.20
C CYS A 271 -12.30 3.69 -23.24
N ASP A 272 -13.45 3.04 -23.43
CA ASP A 272 -13.99 2.06 -22.48
C ASP A 272 -12.97 0.96 -22.12
N SER A 273 -12.17 0.54 -23.10
CA SER A 273 -11.16 -0.52 -22.94
C SER A 273 -9.92 -0.14 -22.12
N PHE A 274 -9.68 1.15 -21.85
CA PHE A 274 -8.53 1.63 -21.06
C PHE A 274 -8.87 2.82 -20.16
N TYR A 275 -10.17 3.08 -19.93
CA TYR A 275 -10.65 4.22 -19.17
C TYR A 275 -10.04 4.27 -17.76
N LYS A 276 -9.88 3.11 -17.11
CA LYS A 276 -9.29 3.00 -15.78
C LYS A 276 -7.83 3.43 -15.75
N VAL A 277 -7.05 3.03 -16.77
CA VAL A 277 -5.65 3.43 -16.92
C VAL A 277 -5.55 4.94 -17.16
N LEU A 278 -6.41 5.48 -18.02
CA LEU A 278 -6.47 6.91 -18.31
C LEU A 278 -6.81 7.72 -17.04
N ARG A 279 -7.68 7.18 -16.18
CA ARG A 279 -8.14 7.81 -14.94
C ARG A 279 -7.16 7.70 -13.78
N LEU A 280 -6.25 6.72 -13.79
CA LEU A 280 -5.37 6.42 -12.67
C LEU A 280 -4.58 7.63 -12.18
N VAL A 281 -3.82 8.27 -13.06
CA VAL A 281 -2.92 9.37 -12.67
C VAL A 281 -3.71 10.62 -12.23
N PRO A 282 -4.72 11.10 -12.97
CA PRO A 282 -5.59 12.20 -12.50
C PRO A 282 -6.20 11.93 -11.13
N ASP A 283 -6.67 10.71 -10.89
CA ASP A 283 -7.31 10.35 -9.63
C ASP A 283 -6.33 10.31 -8.45
N ILE A 284 -5.10 9.83 -8.68
CA ILE A 284 -4.01 9.91 -7.69
C ILE A 284 -3.74 11.38 -7.31
N PHE A 285 -3.71 12.31 -8.26
CA PHE A 285 -3.53 13.73 -7.94
C PHE A 285 -4.69 14.30 -7.12
N CYS A 286 -5.94 13.96 -7.46
CA CYS A 286 -7.10 14.38 -6.67
C CYS A 286 -7.01 13.86 -5.23
N LYS A 287 -6.69 12.59 -5.05
CA LYS A 287 -6.51 11.98 -3.73
C LYS A 287 -5.36 12.59 -2.94
N ALA A 288 -4.21 12.81 -3.57
CA ALA A 288 -3.04 13.41 -2.92
C ALA A 288 -3.34 14.85 -2.45
N LEU A 289 -3.96 15.67 -3.29
CA LEU A 289 -4.37 17.04 -2.92
C LEU A 289 -5.43 17.04 -1.83
N ARG A 290 -6.43 16.15 -1.91
CA ARG A 290 -7.47 16.04 -0.88
C ARG A 290 -6.91 15.55 0.45
N ALA A 291 -5.95 14.63 0.43
CA ALA A 291 -5.26 14.18 1.64
C ALA A 291 -4.47 15.32 2.29
N ALA A 292 -3.74 16.11 1.50
CA ALA A 292 -3.01 17.27 2.00
C ALA A 292 -3.93 18.34 2.63
N ARG A 293 -5.09 18.62 2.00
CA ARG A 293 -6.12 19.49 2.56
C ARG A 293 -6.66 18.98 3.89
N LEU A 294 -7.01 17.69 3.97
CA LEU A 294 -7.48 17.07 5.22
C LEU A 294 -6.41 17.16 6.33
N CYS A 295 -5.13 16.95 6.01
CA CYS A 295 -4.04 17.17 6.95
C CYS A 295 -3.99 18.62 7.46
N ARG A 296 -4.14 19.61 6.56
CA ARG A 296 -4.16 21.02 6.94
C ARG A 296 -5.33 21.34 7.86
N GLU A 297 -6.53 20.90 7.49
CA GLU A 297 -7.74 21.07 8.30
C GLU A 297 -7.59 20.45 9.69
N TRP A 298 -6.95 19.29 9.78
CA TRP A 298 -6.66 18.65 11.06
C TRP A 298 -5.73 19.53 11.92
N VAL A 299 -4.61 19.99 11.36
CA VAL A 299 -3.68 20.89 12.07
C VAL A 299 -4.39 22.16 12.55
N ASP A 300 -5.20 22.76 11.69
CA ASP A 300 -5.92 24.00 12.00
C ASP A 300 -6.97 23.78 13.10
N ALA A 301 -7.78 22.73 13.01
CA ALA A 301 -8.77 22.38 14.02
C ALA A 301 -8.14 22.18 15.40
N HIS A 302 -7.04 21.44 15.47
CA HIS A 302 -6.34 21.21 16.74
C HIS A 302 -5.63 22.48 17.27
N SER A 303 -5.17 23.37 16.40
CA SER A 303 -4.59 24.65 16.83
C SER A 303 -5.63 25.55 17.53
N VAL A 304 -6.88 25.54 17.04
CA VAL A 304 -8.00 26.25 17.66
C VAL A 304 -8.35 25.64 19.02
N THR A 305 -8.40 24.30 19.13
CA THR A 305 -8.65 23.61 20.40
C THR A 305 -7.61 24.00 21.45
N LEU A 306 -6.31 24.00 21.11
CA LEU A 306 -5.25 24.40 22.04
C LEU A 306 -5.35 25.88 22.47
N ALA A 307 -5.67 26.78 21.54
CA ALA A 307 -5.86 28.19 21.87
C ALA A 307 -7.03 28.40 22.84
N SER A 308 -8.11 27.63 22.69
CA SER A 308 -9.28 27.70 23.58
C SER A 308 -8.98 27.22 25.01
N VAL A 309 -8.14 26.18 25.17
CA VAL A 309 -7.75 25.66 26.49
C VAL A 309 -6.87 26.66 27.25
N HIS A 310 -5.97 27.37 26.57
CA HIS A 310 -5.12 28.38 27.18
C HIS A 310 -5.85 29.69 27.53
N ALA A 311 -7.02 29.95 26.93
CA ALA A 311 -7.83 31.12 27.24
C ALA A 311 -8.66 30.98 28.54
N ILE A 312 -8.65 29.80 29.19
CA ILE A 312 -9.30 29.59 30.49
C ILE A 312 -8.40 30.22 31.58
N ASP A 313 -8.87 31.35 32.08
CA ASP A 313 -8.18 32.27 32.99
C ASP A 313 -7.68 31.59 34.28
N PRO A 314 -6.37 31.65 34.64
CA PRO A 314 -5.84 31.03 35.86
C PRO A 314 -6.24 31.77 37.16
N ALA A 315 -7.06 32.82 37.09
CA ALA A 315 -7.35 33.73 38.21
C ALA A 315 -8.46 33.27 39.18
N ALA A 316 -8.98 32.04 39.08
CA ALA A 316 -10.00 31.53 40.02
C ALA A 316 -9.39 30.55 41.05
N PRO A 317 -8.99 31.03 42.25
CA PRO A 317 -8.57 30.17 43.36
C PRO A 317 -9.80 29.51 43.98
N GLY A 318 -10.18 28.34 43.47
CA GLY A 318 -11.31 27.54 43.95
C GLY A 318 -10.86 26.15 44.38
N THR A 319 -10.60 26.01 45.67
CA THR A 319 -10.23 24.81 46.43
C THR A 319 -11.12 23.60 46.10
N LEU A 320 -10.61 22.62 45.34
CA LEU A 320 -11.15 21.27 45.32
C LEU A 320 -10.00 20.25 45.39
N SER A 321 -9.70 19.86 46.63
CA SER A 321 -9.06 18.59 46.96
C SER A 321 -9.84 17.46 46.31
N SER A 322 -9.22 16.80 45.33
CA SER A 322 -9.65 15.51 44.80
C SER A 322 -8.49 14.54 44.98
N GLU A 323 -8.34 14.02 46.20
CA GLU A 323 -7.61 12.79 46.41
C GLU A 323 -8.50 11.60 46.03
N LEU A 324 -7.86 10.61 45.37
CA LEU A 324 -8.32 9.30 44.84
C LEU A 324 -8.58 9.28 43.31
N PRO A 325 -8.14 8.24 42.55
CA PRO A 325 -7.21 7.13 42.82
C PRO A 325 -6.06 7.09 41.77
N GLN A 326 -4.92 7.75 42.04
CA GLN A 326 -3.77 7.75 41.09
C GLN A 326 -2.90 6.48 41.16
N LEU A 327 -3.01 5.68 42.23
CA LEU A 327 -2.16 4.49 42.42
C LEU A 327 -2.64 3.26 41.61
N GLU A 328 -3.94 3.00 41.50
CA GLU A 328 -4.45 1.84 40.74
C GLU A 328 -4.27 2.00 39.21
N MET A 329 -4.33 3.23 38.70
CA MET A 329 -4.03 3.48 37.30
C MET A 329 -2.56 3.18 36.98
N SER A 330 -1.63 3.54 37.87
CA SER A 330 -0.19 3.32 37.64
C SER A 330 0.18 1.83 37.54
N GLU A 331 -0.40 0.94 38.35
CA GLU A 331 -0.15 -0.51 38.23
C GLU A 331 -0.76 -1.10 36.95
N MET A 332 -1.94 -0.60 36.52
CA MET A 332 -2.55 -1.00 35.26
C MET A 332 -1.72 -0.54 34.05
N PHE A 333 -1.15 0.66 34.09
CA PHE A 333 -0.24 1.16 33.06
C PHE A 333 1.08 0.37 33.00
N VAL A 334 1.63 -0.05 34.14
CA VAL A 334 2.87 -0.85 34.19
C VAL A 334 2.66 -2.26 33.63
N SER A 335 1.55 -2.93 33.96
CA SER A 335 1.23 -4.26 33.42
C SER A 335 0.96 -4.23 31.91
N ARG A 336 0.32 -3.17 31.41
CA ARG A 336 0.02 -3.00 29.97
C ARG A 336 1.24 -2.53 29.16
N CYS A 337 2.15 -1.78 29.79
CA CYS A 337 3.45 -1.43 29.24
C CYS A 337 4.31 -2.67 28.92
N GLY A 338 4.37 -3.64 29.84
CA GLY A 338 5.19 -4.86 29.65
C GLY A 338 4.82 -5.67 28.40
N ARG A 339 3.54 -5.67 28.04
CA ARG A 339 3.01 -6.43 26.90
C ARG A 339 3.49 -5.92 25.54
N VAL A 340 3.57 -4.60 25.33
CA VAL A 340 4.08 -4.03 24.06
C VAL A 340 5.54 -4.41 23.84
N ASP A 341 6.36 -4.31 24.89
CA ASP A 341 7.79 -4.64 24.82
C ASP A 341 7.99 -6.15 24.61
N GLU A 342 7.11 -6.99 25.18
CA GLU A 342 7.08 -8.43 24.96
C GLU A 342 6.68 -8.81 23.55
N LEU A 343 5.67 -8.15 22.97
CA LEU A 343 5.27 -8.34 21.59
C LEU A 343 6.38 -7.92 20.63
N LYS A 344 7.06 -6.79 20.88
CA LYS A 344 8.22 -6.35 20.10
C LYS A 344 9.35 -7.39 20.15
N ARG A 345 9.74 -7.84 21.35
CA ARG A 345 10.73 -8.92 21.52
C ARG A 345 10.33 -10.20 20.78
N SER A 346 9.04 -10.56 20.81
CA SER A 346 8.51 -11.73 20.12
C SER A 346 8.57 -11.59 18.60
N VAL A 347 8.26 -10.41 18.05
CA VAL A 347 8.40 -10.09 16.64
C VAL A 347 9.86 -10.18 16.19
N ASP A 348 10.79 -9.62 16.96
CA ASP A 348 12.22 -9.64 16.62
C ASP A 348 12.81 -11.06 16.75
N SER A 349 12.39 -11.82 17.77
CA SER A 349 12.71 -13.25 17.89
C SER A 349 12.19 -14.07 16.71
N SER A 350 10.97 -13.79 16.24
CA SER A 350 10.40 -14.45 15.05
C SER A 350 11.14 -14.09 13.77
N LYS A 351 11.57 -12.82 13.60
CA LYS A 351 12.45 -12.39 12.50
C LYS A 351 13.76 -13.16 12.50
N ALA A 352 14.42 -13.28 13.66
CA ALA A 352 15.68 -14.02 13.79
C ALA A 352 15.52 -15.51 13.43
N ARG A 353 14.43 -16.15 13.89
CA ARG A 353 14.09 -17.53 13.51
C ARG A 353 13.87 -17.69 12.00
N LEU A 354 13.22 -16.74 11.34
CA LEU A 354 13.02 -16.77 9.89
C LEU A 354 14.34 -16.70 9.13
N VAL A 355 15.30 -15.89 9.58
CA VAL A 355 16.65 -15.83 8.99
C VAL A 355 17.35 -17.17 9.14
N ALA A 356 17.39 -17.73 10.35
CA ALA A 356 18.03 -19.02 10.62
C ALA A 356 17.41 -20.18 9.80
N LEU A 357 16.07 -20.24 9.72
CA LEU A 357 15.39 -21.25 8.89
C LEU A 357 15.70 -21.08 7.41
N ASN A 358 15.85 -19.85 6.93
CA ASN A 358 16.19 -19.60 5.53
C ASN A 358 17.63 -19.99 5.22
N GLU A 359 18.58 -19.72 6.12
CA GLU A 359 19.96 -20.20 6.01
C GLU A 359 20.05 -21.73 6.03
N GLU A 360 19.31 -22.41 6.92
CA GLU A 360 19.25 -23.87 6.92
C GLU A 360 18.62 -24.41 5.63
N LEU A 361 17.57 -23.78 5.11
CA LEU A 361 16.94 -24.16 3.85
C LEU A 361 17.93 -24.07 2.68
N GLU A 362 18.69 -22.99 2.57
CA GLU A 362 19.69 -22.83 1.50
C GLU A 362 20.83 -23.85 1.64
N ALA A 363 21.30 -24.12 2.85
CA ALA A 363 22.29 -25.17 3.09
C ALA A 363 21.77 -26.54 2.63
N ARG A 364 20.52 -26.89 2.94
CA ARG A 364 19.90 -28.16 2.51
C ARG A 364 19.62 -28.23 1.01
N ARG A 365 19.28 -27.09 0.38
CA ARG A 365 19.19 -27.01 -1.09
C ARG A 365 20.53 -27.29 -1.74
N SER A 366 21.61 -26.70 -1.24
CA SER A 366 22.96 -26.95 -1.76
C SER A 366 23.40 -28.42 -1.60
N GLU A 367 23.08 -29.05 -0.47
CA GLU A 367 23.35 -30.47 -0.24
C GLU A 367 22.57 -31.36 -1.23
N ARG A 368 21.29 -31.07 -1.43
CA ARG A 368 20.45 -31.77 -2.42
C ARG A 368 21.06 -31.63 -3.81
N ASP A 369 21.43 -30.43 -4.23
CA ASP A 369 21.95 -30.16 -5.57
C ASP A 369 23.28 -30.91 -5.81
N LEU A 370 24.15 -30.98 -4.80
CA LEU A 370 25.38 -31.78 -4.84
C LEU A 370 25.10 -33.29 -4.97
N LEU A 371 24.10 -33.81 -4.25
CA LEU A 371 23.70 -35.21 -4.37
C LEU A 371 23.10 -35.53 -5.75
N GLU A 372 22.30 -34.62 -6.31
CA GLU A 372 21.77 -34.75 -7.68
C GLU A 372 22.89 -34.75 -8.72
N GLU A 373 23.87 -33.85 -8.58
CA GLU A 373 25.04 -33.81 -9.46
C GLU A 373 25.87 -35.09 -9.36
N ARG A 374 26.12 -35.58 -8.13
CA ARG A 374 26.84 -36.83 -7.91
C ARG A 374 26.11 -38.04 -8.48
N LEU A 375 24.78 -38.10 -8.33
CA LEU A 375 23.96 -39.17 -8.92
C LEU A 375 23.99 -39.11 -10.45
N ARG A 376 24.02 -37.91 -11.04
CA ARG A 376 24.12 -37.71 -12.49
C ARG A 376 25.49 -38.10 -13.05
N ALA A 377 26.55 -37.96 -12.25
CA ALA A 377 27.92 -38.28 -12.65
C ALA A 377 28.22 -39.79 -12.67
N LEU A 378 27.45 -40.61 -11.95
CA LEU A 378 27.62 -42.07 -11.95
C LEU A 378 27.25 -42.66 -13.31
N LEU A 379 28.15 -43.47 -13.88
CA LEU A 379 27.91 -44.11 -15.16
C LEU A 379 26.93 -45.29 -15.01
N PRO A 380 26.11 -45.58 -16.03
CA PRO A 380 25.27 -46.79 -16.02
C PRO A 380 26.16 -48.04 -16.02
N GLY A 381 26.17 -48.77 -14.90
CA GLY A 381 26.96 -49.99 -14.69
C GLY A 381 27.97 -49.95 -13.52
N GLU A 382 28.17 -48.79 -12.90
CA GLU A 382 28.89 -48.70 -11.60
C GLU A 382 27.99 -49.15 -10.44
N ASP A 383 28.58 -49.90 -9.51
CA ASP A 383 28.03 -50.42 -8.24
C ASP A 383 26.60 -49.96 -7.90
N ASP A 384 25.61 -50.83 -8.20
CA ASP A 384 24.20 -50.57 -7.94
C ASP A 384 23.92 -50.24 -6.46
N GLY A 385 24.73 -50.75 -5.53
CA GLY A 385 24.62 -50.45 -4.10
C GLY A 385 24.90 -48.98 -3.78
N GLY A 386 25.97 -48.41 -4.34
CA GLY A 386 26.30 -46.99 -4.19
C GLY A 386 25.23 -46.06 -4.77
N ARG A 387 24.59 -46.46 -5.87
CA ARG A 387 23.52 -45.68 -6.51
C ARG A 387 22.25 -45.65 -5.66
N VAL A 388 21.82 -46.79 -5.11
CA VAL A 388 20.64 -46.87 -4.23
C VAL A 388 20.84 -46.01 -2.98
N THR A 389 21.99 -46.10 -2.32
CA THR A 389 22.28 -45.31 -1.11
C THR A 389 22.30 -43.80 -1.39
N LEU A 390 22.81 -43.35 -2.53
CA LEU A 390 22.74 -41.94 -2.92
C LEU A 390 21.31 -41.48 -3.23
N GLN A 391 20.52 -42.34 -3.85
CA GLN A 391 19.12 -42.04 -4.15
C GLN A 391 18.27 -41.91 -2.87
N GLU A 392 18.48 -42.80 -1.90
CA GLU A 392 17.85 -42.68 -0.57
C GLU A 392 18.25 -41.37 0.13
N ARG A 393 19.54 -41.03 0.12
CA ARG A 393 20.02 -39.76 0.70
C ARG A 393 19.44 -38.54 0.01
N LEU A 394 19.30 -38.58 -1.31
CA LEU A 394 18.68 -37.51 -2.08
C LEU A 394 17.21 -37.33 -1.71
N GLU A 395 16.47 -38.42 -1.53
CA GLU A 395 15.07 -38.37 -1.12
C GLU A 395 14.90 -37.81 0.30
N VAL A 396 15.79 -38.19 1.22
CA VAL A 396 15.87 -37.59 2.56
C VAL A 396 16.19 -36.09 2.49
N ALA A 397 17.11 -35.68 1.61
CA ALA A 397 17.43 -34.26 1.42
C ALA A 397 16.23 -33.46 0.87
N ARG A 398 15.50 -34.02 -0.12
CA ARG A 398 14.30 -33.41 -0.70
C ARG A 398 13.19 -33.22 0.34
N SER A 399 12.84 -34.27 1.07
CA SER A 399 11.83 -34.20 2.13
C SER A 399 12.20 -33.15 3.20
N ARG A 400 13.49 -33.02 3.55
CA ARG A 400 13.93 -32.00 4.51
C ARG A 400 13.79 -30.57 3.98
N VAL A 401 14.05 -30.34 2.69
CA VAL A 401 13.79 -29.04 2.03
C VAL A 401 12.30 -28.69 2.09
N ASP A 402 11.41 -29.66 1.88
CA ASP A 402 9.96 -29.45 1.93
C ASP A 402 9.45 -29.15 3.35
N VAL A 403 9.98 -29.85 4.35
CA VAL A 403 9.69 -29.61 5.77
C VAL A 403 10.13 -28.19 6.18
N LEU A 404 11.36 -27.79 5.83
CA LEU A 404 11.87 -26.44 6.12
C LEU A 404 11.06 -25.36 5.39
N GLY A 405 10.69 -25.60 4.12
CA GLY A 405 9.83 -24.70 3.36
C GLY A 405 8.47 -24.50 4.03
N SER A 406 7.91 -25.56 4.61
CA SER A 406 6.65 -25.50 5.37
C SER A 406 6.83 -24.75 6.70
N ALA A 407 7.92 -25.00 7.43
CA ALA A 407 8.25 -24.29 8.66
C ALA A 407 8.40 -22.77 8.45
N ILE A 408 9.06 -22.35 7.36
CA ILE A 408 9.17 -20.92 7.00
C ILE A 408 7.79 -20.31 6.73
N ARG A 409 6.90 -21.00 6.02
CA ARG A 409 5.53 -20.50 5.77
C ARG A 409 4.76 -20.29 7.08
N LEU A 410 4.87 -21.25 8.01
CA LEU A 410 4.22 -21.18 9.32
C LEU A 410 4.80 -20.03 10.17
N GLU A 411 6.13 -19.88 10.23
CA GLU A 411 6.75 -18.82 11.00
C GLU A 411 6.45 -17.43 10.40
N ARG A 412 6.35 -17.30 9.07
CA ARG A 412 5.88 -16.05 8.42
C ARG A 412 4.43 -15.73 8.80
N TYR A 413 3.57 -16.74 8.90
CA TYR A 413 2.19 -16.54 9.36
C TYR A 413 2.17 -16.08 10.82
N ARG A 414 2.91 -16.75 11.71
CA ARG A 414 3.08 -16.35 13.11
C ARG A 414 3.60 -14.92 13.24
N GLN A 415 4.60 -14.54 12.45
CA GLN A 415 5.14 -13.18 12.44
C GLN A 415 4.07 -12.15 12.04
N ARG A 416 3.25 -12.44 11.02
CA ARG A 416 2.15 -11.54 10.63
C ARG A 416 1.14 -11.34 11.75
N LEU A 417 0.78 -12.40 12.47
CA LEU A 417 -0.10 -12.32 13.65
C LEU A 417 0.53 -11.46 14.75
N LEU A 418 1.78 -11.75 15.12
CA LEU A 418 2.51 -10.99 16.16
C LEU A 418 2.66 -9.51 15.80
N VAL A 419 2.92 -9.19 14.52
CA VAL A 419 2.97 -7.80 14.04
C VAL A 419 1.59 -7.16 14.13
N GLY A 420 0.52 -7.88 13.76
CA GLY A 420 -0.85 -7.41 13.91
C GLY A 420 -1.21 -7.11 15.37
N ASP A 421 -0.92 -8.04 16.28
CA ASP A 421 -1.16 -7.87 17.71
C ASP A 421 -0.34 -6.72 18.30
N TRP A 422 0.93 -6.59 17.88
CA TRP A 422 1.80 -5.50 18.30
C TRP A 422 1.27 -4.15 17.83
N LEU A 423 0.84 -4.05 16.57
CA LEU A 423 0.25 -2.83 16.01
C LEU A 423 -1.08 -2.49 16.69
N ALA A 424 -1.95 -3.47 16.95
CA ALA A 424 -3.20 -3.26 17.68
C ALA A 424 -2.95 -2.76 19.11
N GLU A 425 -1.94 -3.31 19.80
CA GLU A 425 -1.56 -2.86 21.13
C GLU A 425 -1.02 -1.42 21.08
N LEU A 426 -0.20 -1.07 20.08
CA LEU A 426 0.28 0.29 19.85
C LEU A 426 -0.85 1.27 19.50
N GLU A 427 -1.83 0.85 18.70
CA GLU A 427 -3.04 1.62 18.39
C GLU A 427 -3.86 1.90 19.65
N SER A 428 -3.90 0.94 20.58
CA SER A 428 -4.56 1.10 21.88
C SER A 428 -3.76 1.94 22.89
N GLN A 429 -2.45 2.13 22.67
CA GLN A 429 -1.52 2.81 23.59
C GLN A 429 -0.65 3.83 22.86
N PRO A 430 -1.25 4.92 22.38
CA PRO A 430 -0.62 5.65 21.30
C PRO A 430 0.48 6.60 21.84
N ASP A 431 0.60 6.78 23.17
CA ASP A 431 1.71 7.43 23.87
C ASP A 431 3.08 6.73 23.70
N ARG A 432 3.10 5.41 23.46
CA ARG A 432 4.35 4.61 23.37
C ARG A 432 5.01 4.60 21.99
N ILE A 433 4.26 4.95 20.94
CA ILE A 433 4.79 5.02 19.56
C ILE A 433 5.98 6.00 19.49
N ARG A 434 5.95 7.09 20.29
CA ARG A 434 7.00 8.12 20.34
C ARG A 434 8.36 7.64 20.87
N HIS A 435 8.42 6.52 21.58
CA HIS A 435 9.67 5.98 22.14
C HIS A 435 10.27 4.84 21.31
N ALA A 436 9.46 4.17 20.48
CA ALA A 436 9.92 3.06 19.65
C ALA A 436 10.82 3.49 18.48
N ASP A 437 10.66 4.73 17.99
CA ASP A 437 11.43 5.31 16.86
C ASP A 437 12.67 6.12 17.30
N ARG A 438 12.93 6.24 18.61
CA ARG A 438 14.12 6.93 19.15
C ARG A 438 15.31 6.01 19.47
N VAL A 439 15.17 4.69 19.26
CA VAL A 439 16.21 3.66 19.43
C VAL A 439 16.40 2.97 18.10
#